data_AF-A0A2I0HFN6-F1
#
_entry.id   AF-A0A2I0HFN6-F1
#
_cell.length_a   1.000
_cell.length_b   1.000
_cell.length_c   1.000
_cell.angle_alpha   90.00
_cell.angle_beta   90.00
_cell.angle_gamma   90.00
#
_symmetry.space_group_name_H-M   'P 1'
#
loop_
_entity.id
_entity.type
_entity.pdbx_description
1 polymer ?
#
loop_
_entity_poly.entity_id
_entity_poly.type
_entity_poly.pdbx_seq_one_letter_code
_entity_poly.pdbx_strand_id
1 'polypeptide(L)' 'LYLPSDTPDGLKRLREEELKVLRGNGQGERKTYERIYDYDVYNDVGDPDSSSDKKRPVLG' A
#
# COMPACT_ATOMS: atom_id res chain seq x y z
N LEU A 1 -21.05 13.90 -6.60
CA LEU A 1 -20.38 12.94 -5.69
C LEU A 1 -21.25 11.68 -5.67
N TYR A 2 -20.70 10.46 -5.83
CA TYR A 2 -21.47 9.21 -5.90
C TYR A 2 -21.04 8.22 -4.81
N LEU A 3 -21.99 7.76 -4.00
CA LEU A 3 -21.76 6.59 -3.13
C LEU A 3 -21.49 5.34 -3.98
N PRO A 4 -20.91 4.27 -3.41
CA PRO A 4 -20.74 3.02 -4.15
C PRO A 4 -22.06 2.50 -4.73
N SER A 5 -23.17 2.58 -3.98
CA SER A 5 -24.52 2.21 -4.41
C SER A 5 -25.03 3.00 -5.61
N ASP A 6 -24.62 4.27 -5.72
CA ASP A 6 -25.14 5.22 -6.70
C ASP A 6 -24.26 5.29 -7.96
N THR A 7 -23.22 4.45 -8.04
CA THR A 7 -22.35 4.37 -9.21
C THR A 7 -23.17 3.88 -10.41
N PRO A 8 -23.18 4.58 -11.57
CA PRO A 8 -23.87 4.11 -12.76
C PRO A 8 -23.42 2.69 -13.15
N ASP A 9 -24.35 1.84 -13.57
CA ASP A 9 -24.09 0.40 -13.79
C ASP A 9 -22.91 0.14 -14.74
N GLY A 10 -22.80 0.94 -15.81
CA GLY A 10 -21.68 0.84 -16.77
C GLY A 10 -20.30 1.18 -16.19
N LEU A 11 -20.23 1.85 -15.03
CA LEU A 11 -18.98 2.27 -14.38
C LEU A 11 -18.63 1.44 -13.14
N LYS A 12 -19.55 0.62 -12.62
CA LYS A 12 -19.31 -0.17 -11.40
C LYS A 12 -18.07 -1.06 -11.51
N ARG A 13 -17.93 -1.79 -12.62
CA ARG A 13 -16.75 -2.64 -12.89
C ARG A 13 -15.45 -1.83 -12.90
N LEU A 14 -15.44 -0.68 -13.59
CA LEU A 14 -14.26 0.17 -13.68
C LEU A 14 -13.86 0.76 -12.32
N ARG A 15 -14.85 1.15 -11.51
CA ARG A 15 -14.63 1.63 -10.14
C ARG A 15 -13.98 0.53 -9.28
N GLU A 16 -14.47 -0.70 -9.36
CA GLU A 16 -13.90 -1.83 -8.62
C GLU A 16 -12.50 -2.21 -9.11
N GLU A 17 -12.24 -2.15 -10.42
CA GLU A 17 -10.94 -2.45 -11.00
C GLU A 17 -9.88 -1.45 -10.57
N GLU A 18 -10.18 -0.14 -10.61
CA GLU A 18 -9.23 0.87 -10.14
C GLU A 18 -8.91 0.69 -8.65
N LEU A 19 -9.90 0.34 -7.82
CA LEU A 19 -9.66 0.04 -6.40
C LEU A 19 -8.73 -1.16 -6.19
N LYS A 20 -8.82 -2.19 -7.05
CA LYS A 20 -7.89 -3.34 -7.01
C LYS A 20 -6.48 -2.92 -7.43
N VAL A 21 -6.36 -2.11 -8.48
CA VAL A 21 -5.06 -1.57 -8.94
C VAL A 21 -4.39 -0.74 -7.84
N LEU A 22 -5.14 0.13 -7.17
CA LEU A 22 -4.62 0.95 -6.08
C LEU A 22 -4.19 0.15 -4.85
N ARG A 23 -4.77 -1.04 -4.62
CA ARG A 23 -4.38 -1.92 -3.51
C ARG A 23 -3.11 -2.72 -3.82
N GLY A 24 -2.89 -3.07 -5.09
CA GLY A 24 -1.79 -3.95 -5.48
C GLY A 24 -1.94 -5.37 -4.93
N ASN A 25 -0.82 -6.07 -4.77
CA ASN A 25 -0.75 -7.49 -4.39
C ASN A 25 0.07 -7.76 -3.12
N GLY A 26 0.53 -6.73 -2.41
CA GLY A 26 1.35 -6.85 -1.20
C GLY A 26 2.79 -7.32 -1.44
N GLN A 27 3.30 -7.29 -2.67
CA GLN A 27 4.63 -7.81 -3.00
C GLN A 27 5.46 -6.83 -3.84
N GLY A 28 6.79 -6.96 -3.76
CA GLY A 28 7.73 -6.16 -4.55
C GLY A 28 8.08 -4.80 -3.95
N GLU A 29 9.17 -4.22 -4.43
CA GLU A 29 9.64 -2.88 -4.04
C GLU A 29 8.83 -1.80 -4.76
N ARG A 30 8.33 -0.81 -4.00
CA ARG A 30 7.53 0.29 -4.58
C ARG A 30 8.37 1.16 -5.51
N LYS A 31 7.83 1.47 -6.68
CA LYS A 31 8.46 2.37 -7.66
C LYS A 31 7.80 3.75 -7.66
N THR A 32 8.56 4.76 -8.08
CA THR A 32 8.13 6.18 -8.02
C THR A 32 6.89 6.48 -8.86
N TYR A 33 6.60 5.67 -9.88
CA TYR A 33 5.44 5.80 -10.75
C TYR A 33 4.24 4.96 -10.30
N GLU A 34 4.38 4.12 -9.27
CA GLU A 34 3.30 3.28 -8.79
C GLU A 34 2.33 4.07 -7.89
N ARG A 35 1.06 3.67 -7.91
CA ARG A 35 -0.01 4.23 -7.08
C ARG A 35 -0.60 3.17 -6.15
N ILE A 36 0.27 2.29 -5.66
CA ILE A 36 -0.11 1.17 -4.79
C ILE A 36 -0.03 1.64 -3.34
N TYR A 37 -1.13 1.46 -2.62
CA TYR A 37 -1.28 1.79 -1.22
C TYR A 37 -1.52 0.50 -0.44
N ASP A 38 -0.58 0.17 0.42
CA ASP A 38 -0.62 -0.99 1.30
C ASP A 38 0.03 -0.64 2.65
N TYR A 39 -0.11 -1.53 3.62
CA TYR A 39 0.40 -1.34 4.97
C TYR A 39 1.67 -2.17 5.21
N ASP A 40 2.52 -1.66 6.08
CA ASP A 40 3.61 -2.42 6.69
C ASP A 40 3.80 -1.93 8.14
N VAL A 41 4.61 -2.66 8.89
CA VAL A 41 5.02 -2.33 10.26
C VAL A 41 6.26 -1.44 10.25
N TYR A 42 6.56 -0.77 11.38
CA TYR A 42 7.80 -0.01 11.51
C TYR A 42 8.97 -0.96 11.78
N ASN A 43 9.47 -1.60 10.73
CA ASN A 43 10.68 -2.43 10.72
C ASN A 43 11.88 -1.72 10.07
N ASP A 44 11.70 -0.47 9.65
CA ASP A 44 12.61 0.33 8.81
C ASP A 44 13.31 1.48 9.57
N VAL A 45 13.02 1.64 10.86
CA VAL A 45 13.59 2.71 11.70
C VAL A 45 15.03 2.42 12.13
N GLY A 46 15.39 1.14 12.26
CA GLY A 46 16.73 0.71 12.67
C GLY A 46 17.71 0.59 11.50
N ASP A 47 19.00 0.63 11.80
CA ASP A 47 20.07 0.39 10.82
C ASP A 47 21.09 -0.62 11.39
N PRO A 48 20.69 -1.89 11.57
CA PRO A 48 21.53 -2.92 12.20
C PRO A 48 22.73 -3.35 11.33
N ASP A 49 22.67 -3.12 10.00
CA ASP A 49 23.72 -3.49 9.07
C ASP A 49 24.96 -2.59 9.21
N SER A 50 24.78 -1.32 9.58
CA SER A 50 25.94 -0.45 9.88
C SER A 50 26.50 -0.64 11.29
N SER A 51 25.66 -0.99 12.27
CA SER A 51 26.08 -1.28 13.65
C SER A 51 24.96 -1.94 14.46
N SER A 52 25.33 -2.90 15.31
CA SER A 52 24.39 -3.56 16.24
C SER A 52 23.68 -2.59 17.19
N ASP A 53 24.31 -1.47 17.55
CA ASP A 53 23.78 -0.50 18.52
C ASP A 53 22.62 0.34 17.94
N LYS A 54 22.51 0.37 16.61
CA LYS A 54 21.41 1.03 15.89
C LYS A 54 20.20 0.12 15.67
N LYS A 55 20.22 -1.11 16.18
CA LYS A 55 19.06 -2.00 16.13
C LYS A 55 17.89 -1.40 16.93
N ARG A 56 16.69 -1.51 16.37
CA ARG A 56 15.43 -1.10 17.01
C ARG A 56 14.44 -2.26 16.99
N PRO A 57 13.55 -2.38 18.00
CA PRO A 57 12.45 -3.33 17.94
C PRO A 57 11.48 -2.95 16.81
N VAL A 58 10.84 -3.96 16.22
CA VAL A 58 9.72 -3.73 15.29
C VAL A 58 8.54 -3.15 16.08
N LEU A 59 7.88 -2.13 15.53
CA LEU A 59 6.69 -1.52 16.12
C LEU A 59 5.50 -1.68 15.18
N GLY A 60 4.43 -2.29 15.68
CA GLY A 60 3.27 -2.67 14.86
C GLY A 60 3.38 -4.10 14.38
#